data_AF-A0A0A5GHU0-F1
#
_entry.id   AF-A0A0A5GHU0-F1
#
_cell.length_a   1.000
_cell.length_b   1.000
_cell.length_c   1.000
_cell.angle_alpha   90.00
_cell.angle_beta   90.00
_cell.angle_gamma   90.00
#
_symmetry.space_group_name_H-M   'P 1'
#
loop_
_entity.id
_entity.type
_entity.pdbx_description
1 polymer ?
#
loop_
_entity_poly.entity_id
_entity_poly.type
_entity_poly.pdbx_seq_one_letter_code
_entity_poly.pdbx_strand_id
1 'polypeptide(L)'
;MEYISVETILNDFKESLSVLIKQYNLAEASIYEEEGEGDTYYIGYTVLKGGKTYHIHMPFEKNDEDHLALGKPEWTIQAEEGEYKGYESLDQVFEKINEMNE
;
A
#
# COMPACT_ATOMS: atom_id res chain seq x y z
N MET A 1 -4.36 19.33 -5.74
CA MET A 1 -4.53 17.87 -5.60
C MET A 1 -5.27 17.41 -6.83
N GLU A 2 -4.71 16.46 -7.57
CA GLU A 2 -5.39 15.85 -8.72
C GLU A 2 -6.23 14.70 -8.19
N TYR A 3 -7.54 14.78 -8.41
CA TYR A 3 -8.49 13.73 -8.06
C TYR A 3 -8.53 12.75 -9.22
N ILE A 4 -8.23 11.49 -8.93
CA ILE A 4 -8.17 10.40 -9.90
C ILE A 4 -9.21 9.36 -9.47
N SER A 5 -9.93 8.77 -10.43
CA SER A 5 -10.98 7.80 -10.11
C SER A 5 -10.37 6.59 -9.39
N VAL A 6 -11.05 6.05 -8.39
CA VAL A 6 -10.61 4.87 -7.63
C VAL A 6 -10.16 3.75 -8.57
N GLU A 7 -10.92 3.48 -9.63
CA GLU A 7 -10.60 2.45 -10.62
C GLU A 7 -9.24 2.68 -11.32
N THR A 8 -8.90 3.91 -11.65
CA THR A 8 -7.62 4.23 -12.32
C THR A 8 -6.44 4.00 -11.38
N ILE A 9 -6.59 4.38 -10.11
CA ILE A 9 -5.56 4.13 -9.08
C ILE A 9 -5.42 2.62 -8.85
N LEU A 10 -6.52 1.90 -8.64
CA LEU A 10 -6.47 0.45 -8.44
C LEU A 10 -5.84 -0.27 -9.65
N ASN A 11 -6.14 0.17 -10.87
CA ASN A 11 -5.53 -0.41 -12.06
C ASN A 11 -4.01 -0.17 -12.09
N ASP A 12 -3.54 1.04 -11.77
CA ASP A 12 -2.10 1.35 -11.70
C ASP A 12 -1.37 0.47 -10.67
N PHE A 13 -1.96 0.30 -9.48
CA PHE A 13 -1.40 -0.58 -8.46
C PHE A 13 -1.38 -2.04 -8.94
N LYS A 14 -2.44 -2.48 -9.62
CA LYS A 14 -2.57 -3.85 -10.14
C LYS A 14 -1.57 -4.15 -11.25
N GLU A 15 -1.32 -3.21 -12.14
CA GLU A 15 -0.28 -3.34 -13.17
C GLU A 15 1.12 -3.43 -12.53
N SER A 16 1.33 -2.68 -11.45
CA SER A 16 2.59 -2.69 -10.69
C SER A 16 2.83 -3.97 -9.88
N LEU A 17 1.80 -4.73 -9.49
CA LEU A 17 1.93 -5.95 -8.67
C LEU A 17 2.93 -6.95 -9.24
N SER A 18 2.86 -7.22 -10.54
CA SER A 18 3.75 -8.20 -11.20
C SER A 18 5.22 -7.77 -11.16
N VAL A 19 5.47 -6.46 -11.20
CA VAL A 19 6.82 -5.90 -11.07
C VAL A 19 7.29 -6.01 -9.63
N LEU A 20 6.45 -5.67 -8.65
CA LEU A 20 6.77 -5.75 -7.22
C LEU A 20 7.12 -7.16 -6.77
N ILE A 21 6.32 -8.15 -7.16
CA ILE A 21 6.56 -9.56 -6.82
C ILE A 21 7.96 -10.00 -7.27
N LYS A 22 8.36 -9.60 -8.49
CA LYS A 22 9.67 -9.92 -9.04
C LYS A 22 10.79 -9.12 -8.40
N GLN A 23 10.62 -7.81 -8.25
CA GLN A 23 11.65 -6.90 -7.73
C GLN A 23 12.01 -7.23 -6.27
N TYR A 24 11.01 -7.52 -5.43
CA TYR A 24 11.20 -7.74 -4.00
C TYR A 24 11.16 -9.22 -3.59
N ASN A 25 11.14 -10.12 -4.59
CA ASN A 25 11.10 -11.57 -4.44
C ASN A 25 10.01 -12.01 -3.44
N LEU A 26 8.80 -11.51 -3.65
CA LEU A 26 7.63 -11.79 -2.81
C LEU A 26 7.06 -13.16 -3.17
N ALA A 27 6.58 -13.90 -2.17
CA ALA A 27 5.90 -15.17 -2.43
C ALA A 27 4.54 -14.92 -3.09
N GLU A 28 3.82 -13.91 -2.57
CA GLU A 28 2.54 -13.46 -3.08
C GLU A 28 2.36 -11.97 -2.76
N ALA A 29 1.66 -11.26 -3.66
CA ALA A 29 1.21 -9.90 -3.41
C ALA A 29 -0.17 -9.69 -4.05
N SER A 30 -1.06 -8.99 -3.36
CA SER A 30 -2.40 -8.63 -3.79
C SER A 30 -2.68 -7.16 -3.50
N ILE A 31 -3.72 -6.59 -4.10
CA ILE A 31 -4.16 -5.23 -3.76
C ILE A 31 -4.75 -5.23 -2.35
N TYR A 32 -4.40 -4.21 -1.58
CA TYR A 32 -5.04 -3.88 -0.32
C TYR A 32 -5.86 -2.61 -0.50
N GLU A 33 -7.07 -2.64 0.04
CA GLU A 33 -8.04 -1.55 -0.04
C GLU A 33 -8.85 -1.55 1.26
N GLU A 34 -8.91 -0.39 1.91
CA GLU A 34 -9.65 -0.22 3.17
C GLU A 34 -10.26 1.17 3.27
N GLU A 35 -11.55 1.23 3.58
CA GLU A 35 -12.24 2.48 3.90
C GLU A 35 -11.97 2.87 5.35
N GLY A 36 -11.35 4.03 5.55
CA GLY A 36 -11.09 4.60 6.87
C GLY A 36 -12.27 5.39 7.41
N GLU A 37 -12.02 6.17 8.47
CA GLU A 37 -13.04 7.08 9.01
C GLU A 37 -13.26 8.30 8.12
N GLY A 38 -14.53 8.65 7.89
CA GLY A 38 -14.93 9.79 7.06
C GLY A 38 -14.59 9.58 5.60
N ASP A 39 -13.88 10.55 5.03
CA ASP A 39 -13.45 10.57 3.63
C ASP A 39 -12.06 9.93 3.42
N THR A 40 -11.52 9.26 4.44
CA THR A 40 -10.20 8.62 4.36
C THR A 40 -10.30 7.26 3.69
N TYR A 41 -9.43 7.01 2.71
CA TYR A 41 -9.36 5.74 1.99
C TYR A 41 -7.91 5.27 1.94
N TYR A 42 -7.66 3.99 2.18
CA TYR A 42 -6.32 3.41 2.13
C TYR A 42 -6.20 2.46 0.95
N ILE A 43 -5.17 2.66 0.14
CA ILE A 43 -4.83 1.74 -0.97
C ILE A 43 -3.38 1.33 -0.86
N GLY A 44 -3.13 0.05 -1.11
CA GLY A 44 -1.80 -0.44 -1.40
C GLY A 44 -1.74 -1.92 -1.71
N TYR A 45 -0.90 -2.63 -0.98
CA TYR A 45 -0.55 -4.02 -1.24
C TYR A 45 -0.61 -4.87 0.03
N THR A 46 -1.23 -6.03 -0.06
CA THR A 46 -1.05 -7.11 0.90
C THR A 46 0.06 -8.01 0.38
N VAL A 47 1.16 -8.14 1.13
CA VAL A 47 2.32 -8.95 0.72
C VAL A 47 2.58 -10.08 1.71
N LEU A 48 2.88 -11.26 1.18
CA LEU A 48 3.29 -12.42 1.96
C LEU A 48 4.80 -12.62 1.83
N LYS A 49 5.52 -12.49 2.95
CA LYS A 49 6.97 -12.66 3.01
C LYS A 49 7.38 -13.36 4.30
N GLY A 50 8.25 -14.37 4.20
CA GLY A 50 8.70 -15.14 5.36
C GLY A 50 7.58 -15.88 6.11
N GLY A 51 6.43 -16.12 5.46
CA GLY A 51 5.24 -16.70 6.11
C GLY A 51 4.42 -15.71 6.94
N LYS A 52 4.79 -14.43 6.96
CA LYS A 52 4.06 -13.33 7.59
C LYS A 52 3.39 -12.45 6.54
N THR A 53 2.21 -11.92 6.87
CA THR A 53 1.45 -11.01 6.02
C THR A 53 1.68 -9.57 6.46
N TYR A 54 1.96 -8.69 5.50
CA TYR A 54 2.15 -7.26 5.73
C TYR A 54 1.17 -6.48 4.83
N HIS A 55 0.44 -5.54 5.40
CA HIS A 55 -0.37 -4.59 4.63
C HIS A 55 0.43 -3.30 4.46
N ILE A 56 0.71 -2.94 3.22
CA ILE A 56 1.45 -1.75 2.85
C ILE A 56 0.47 -0.80 2.20
N HIS A 57 0.22 0.39 2.74
CA HIS A 57 -0.81 1.28 2.20
C HIS A 57 -0.45 2.76 2.33
N MET A 58 -1.05 3.58 1.48
CA MET A 58 -1.00 5.04 1.56
C MET A 58 -2.39 5.61 1.84
N PRO A 59 -2.47 6.75 2.55
CA PRO A 59 -3.72 7.47 2.74
C PRO A 59 -4.10 8.29 1.50
N PHE A 60 -5.34 8.10 1.07
CA PHE A 60 -6.04 8.89 0.07
C PHE A 60 -7.26 9.56 0.70
N GLU A 61 -7.66 10.68 0.11
CA GLU A 61 -8.90 11.38 0.46
C GLU A 61 -9.89 11.16 -0.68
N LYS A 62 -11.02 10.53 -0.36
CA LYS A 62 -12.11 10.26 -1.28
C LYS A 62 -13.06 11.45 -1.31
N ASN A 63 -13.52 11.86 -2.49
CA ASN A 63 -14.57 12.87 -2.62
C ASN A 63 -15.94 12.25 -2.91
N ASP A 64 -16.99 13.08 -2.91
CA ASP A 64 -18.37 12.69 -3.22
C ASP A 64 -18.57 12.06 -4.62
N GLU A 65 -17.57 12.15 -5.51
CA GLU A 65 -17.61 11.63 -6.87
C GLU A 65 -16.78 10.34 -7.04
N ASP A 66 -16.46 9.62 -5.96
CA ASP A 66 -15.63 8.41 -5.98
C ASP A 66 -14.24 8.62 -6.64
N HIS A 67 -13.69 9.84 -6.50
CA HIS A 67 -12.31 10.14 -6.85
C HIS A 67 -11.46 10.24 -5.59
N LEU A 68 -10.21 9.82 -5.73
CA LEU A 68 -9.21 9.89 -4.67
C LEU A 68 -8.16 10.94 -5.00
N ALA A 69 -7.80 11.73 -4.00
CA ALA A 69 -6.59 12.54 -3.99
C ALA A 69 -5.57 11.89 -3.06
N LEU A 70 -4.30 11.83 -3.46
CA LEU A 70 -3.23 11.40 -2.57
C LEU A 70 -3.15 12.39 -1.39
N GLY A 71 -3.41 11.90 -0.18
CA GLY A 71 -3.41 12.74 1.02
C GLY A 71 -1.98 13.05 1.46
N LYS A 72 -1.33 12.06 2.08
CA LYS A 72 0.10 12.12 2.41
C LYS A 72 0.85 11.07 1.58
N PRO A 73 1.91 11.45 0.85
CA PRO A 73 2.72 10.53 0.06
C PRO A 73 3.66 9.72 0.96
N GLU A 74 3.11 9.05 1.97
CA GLU A 74 3.83 8.27 2.96
C GLU A 74 3.20 6.88 3.03
N TRP A 75 4.03 5.86 2.83
CA TRP A 75 3.64 4.48 3.00
C TRP A 75 3.63 4.10 4.47
N THR A 76 2.65 3.28 4.82
CA THR A 76 2.47 2.65 6.12
C THR A 76 2.58 1.14 5.95
N ILE A 77 3.30 0.49 6.88
CA ILE A 77 3.40 -0.96 7.00
C ILE A 77 2.61 -1.36 8.23
N GLN A 78 1.55 -2.13 8.05
CA GLN A 78 0.78 -2.74 9.11
C GLN A 78 1.11 -4.23 9.16
N ALA A 79 1.67 -4.65 10.29
CA ALA A 79 2.03 -6.03 10.60
C ALA A 79 1.39 -6.45 11.93
N GLU A 80 1.42 -7.75 12.24
CA GLU A 80 0.95 -8.24 13.55
C GLU A 80 1.71 -7.61 14.73
N GLU A 81 2.99 -7.27 14.52
CA GLU A 81 3.87 -6.69 15.54
C GLU A 81 3.57 -5.20 15.80
N GLY A 82 2.84 -4.54 14.90
CA GLY A 82 2.50 -3.13 14.99
C GLY A 82 2.43 -2.43 13.64
N GLU A 83 2.30 -1.11 13.71
CA GLU A 83 2.19 -0.24 12.55
C GLU A 83 3.42 0.67 12.45
N TYR A 84 4.00 0.78 11.26
CA TYR A 84 5.19 1.56 10.97
C TYR A 84 4.88 2.54 9.85
N LYS A 85 5.02 3.84 10.11
CA LYS A 85 4.63 4.93 9.19
C LYS A 85 5.85 5.76 8.79
N GLY A 86 5.72 6.50 7.69
CA GLY A 86 6.69 7.53 7.29
C GLY A 86 7.68 7.08 6.21
N TYR A 87 7.35 6.04 5.44
CA TYR A 87 8.20 5.57 4.35
C TYR A 87 7.87 6.32 3.06
N GLU A 88 8.87 6.94 2.44
CA GLU A 88 8.65 7.72 1.22
C GLU A 88 8.64 6.85 -0.05
N SER A 89 9.00 5.57 0.05
CA SER A 89 9.13 4.67 -1.09
C SER A 89 8.94 3.21 -0.69
N LEU A 90 8.49 2.40 -1.66
CA LEU A 90 8.35 0.95 -1.47
C LEU A 90 9.71 0.29 -1.14
N ASP A 91 10.83 0.80 -1.66
CA ASP A 91 12.15 0.28 -1.31
C ASP A 91 12.42 0.36 0.20
N GLN A 92 12.11 1.50 0.84
CA GLN A 92 12.26 1.64 2.30
C GLN A 92 11.30 0.71 3.05
N VAL A 93 10.09 0.54 2.52
CA VAL A 93 9.10 -0.39 3.10
C VAL A 93 9.62 -1.83 3.08
N PHE A 94 10.09 -2.29 1.93
CA PHE A 94 10.56 -3.67 1.79
C PHE A 94 11.92 -3.90 2.46
N GLU A 95 12.78 -2.89 2.56
CA GLU A 95 13.96 -2.93 3.41
C GLU A 95 13.55 -3.19 4.87
N LYS A 96 12.56 -2.44 5.37
CA LYS A 96 12.07 -2.66 6.74
C LYS A 96 11.47 -4.05 6.93
N ILE A 97 10.67 -4.51 5.98
CA ILE A 97 10.08 -5.86 6.05
C ILE A 97 11.19 -6.92 6.07
N ASN A 98 12.27 -6.75 5.31
CA ASN A 98 13.40 -7.69 5.37
C ASN A 98 14.02 -7.73 6.76
N GLU A 99 14.29 -6.58 7.38
CA GLU A 99 14.82 -6.51 8.75
C GLU A 99 13.94 -7.24 9.77
N MET A 100 12.61 -7.30 9.55
CA MET A 100 11.65 -7.99 10.43
C MET A 100 11.57 -9.51 10.22
N ASN A 101 12.13 -10.01 9.10
CA ASN A 101 12.10 -11.44 8.74
C ASN A 101 13.49 -12.11 8.86
N GLU A 102 14.55 -11.37 9.16
CA GLU A 102 15.89 -11.89 9.50
C GLU A 102 15.97 -12.33 10.97
#